data_AF-A0A7X3G9S4-F1
#
_entry.id   AF-A0A7X3G9S4-F1
#
_cell.length_a   1.000
_cell.length_b   1.000
_cell.length_c   1.000
_cell.angle_alpha   90.00
_cell.angle_beta   90.00
_cell.angle_gamma   90.00
#
_symmetry.space_group_name_H-M   'P 1'
#
loop_
_entity.id
_entity.type
_entity.pdbx_description
1 polymer ?
#
loop_
_entity_poly.entity_id
_entity_poly.type
_entity_poly.pdbx_seq_one_letter_code
_entity_poly.pdbx_strand_id
1 'polypeptide(L)'
;MKKKPLLLLWSLLLSLSLGLGVLNPGPIFNPPTVYAAETSDGLLPFKGEKQIQLQDWDHKGRAQAAHIQLKEGDQPTKKRAGKINFDPVGWHNYKFYFGDGNEQAWLMSRGHLLGYQFSGLTDEGRNLVPITNWLNAGNYQGTDESNPDSMLFYENRLDSWLATHPNYWLDYKVSPIYTGDELIPRQIELQYVGLDAKGNKLSITLGGKEAKDAAGITRVLLDNTSPNAEIDYTSGRAINTVTSASEQAAAKQRAAEEAAAAQAQAEAEARAAAQAAEEARLQAEAQAQAEAQAAAQAQADATVAISPEVNSGGGYTRDARGRWHRPNGQYASKAEIAAAGLPW
;
A
#
# COMPACT_ATOMS: atom_id res chain seq x y z
N MET A 1 -9.39 -38.79 32.41
CA MET A 1 -9.78 -38.25 31.09
C MET A 1 -8.59 -37.50 30.49
N LYS A 2 -8.50 -37.50 29.15
CA LYS A 2 -7.51 -36.87 28.27
C LYS A 2 -6.34 -37.77 27.85
N LYS A 3 -6.32 -37.94 26.53
CA LYS A 3 -5.62 -38.90 25.69
C LYS A 3 -4.28 -38.32 25.23
N LYS A 4 -3.35 -39.22 24.93
CA LYS A 4 -2.05 -39.00 24.25
C LYS A 4 -2.24 -38.33 22.87
N PRO A 5 -1.26 -37.56 22.37
CA PRO A 5 -1.34 -36.94 21.05
C PRO A 5 -1.01 -37.97 19.95
N LEU A 6 -1.83 -37.96 18.90
CA LEU A 6 -1.64 -38.72 17.68
C LEU A 6 -0.97 -37.79 16.66
N LEU A 7 0.18 -38.22 16.13
CA LEU A 7 0.85 -37.58 15.00
C LEU A 7 -0.09 -37.54 13.79
N LEU A 8 -0.33 -36.35 13.22
CA LEU A 8 -0.94 -36.22 11.90
C LEU A 8 0.16 -36.08 10.84
N LEU A 9 0.17 -37.05 9.92
CA LEU A 9 0.94 -37.03 8.69
C LEU A 9 0.52 -35.85 7.80
N TRP A 10 1.51 -35.12 7.30
CA TRP A 10 1.37 -34.23 6.15
C TRP A 10 1.10 -35.06 4.88
N SER A 11 -0.09 -34.90 4.32
CA SER A 11 -0.43 -35.39 2.97
C SER A 11 -0.28 -34.24 2.00
N LEU A 12 0.78 -34.28 1.19
CA LEU A 12 1.06 -33.33 0.12
C LEU A 12 0.13 -33.66 -1.07
N LEU A 13 -0.94 -32.88 -1.24
CA LEU A 13 -1.82 -32.95 -2.42
C LEU A 13 -1.28 -32.00 -3.49
N LEU A 14 -0.63 -32.58 -4.49
CA LEU A 14 -0.17 -31.90 -5.70
C LEU A 14 -1.39 -31.66 -6.61
N SER A 15 -2.01 -30.48 -6.50
CA SER A 15 -3.05 -30.05 -7.44
C SER A 15 -2.40 -29.56 -8.73
N LEU A 16 -2.49 -30.38 -9.79
CA LEU A 16 -2.12 -30.03 -11.15
C LEU A 16 -3.21 -29.08 -11.72
N SER A 17 -3.04 -27.78 -11.54
CA SER A 17 -3.86 -26.77 -12.23
C SER A 17 -3.36 -26.61 -13.66
N LEU A 18 -4.10 -27.17 -14.63
CA LEU A 18 -4.00 -26.76 -16.03
C LEU A 18 -4.31 -25.26 -16.10
N GLY A 19 -3.28 -24.44 -16.31
CA GLY A 19 -3.46 -23.05 -16.69
C GLY A 19 -4.05 -22.99 -18.09
N LEU A 20 -5.37 -22.83 -18.21
CA LEU A 20 -5.93 -22.18 -19.38
C LEU A 20 -5.38 -20.76 -19.38
N GLY A 21 -4.54 -20.46 -20.36
CA GLY A 21 -4.11 -19.10 -20.64
C GLY A 21 -5.35 -18.23 -20.83
N VAL A 22 -5.56 -17.31 -19.90
CA VAL A 22 -6.47 -16.18 -20.13
C VAL A 22 -5.80 -15.38 -21.23
N LEU A 23 -6.27 -15.56 -22.47
CA LEU A 23 -6.03 -14.63 -23.55
C LEU A 23 -6.44 -13.26 -23.04
N ASN A 24 -5.46 -12.41 -22.79
CA ASN A 24 -5.68 -11.00 -22.56
C ASN A 24 -6.31 -10.48 -23.86
N PRO A 25 -7.61 -10.13 -23.91
CA PRO A 25 -8.13 -9.48 -25.09
C PRO A 25 -7.37 -8.16 -25.19
N GLY A 26 -6.61 -7.98 -26.28
CA GLY A 26 -6.05 -6.67 -26.60
C GLY A 26 -7.16 -5.60 -26.55
N PRO A 27 -6.80 -4.31 -26.44
CA PRO A 27 -7.78 -3.24 -26.34
C PRO A 27 -8.87 -3.43 -27.40
N ILE A 28 -10.12 -3.59 -26.93
CA ILE A 28 -11.27 -3.69 -27.81
C ILE A 28 -11.47 -2.29 -28.39
N PHE A 29 -10.97 -2.09 -29.61
CA PHE A 29 -11.27 -0.92 -30.40
C PHE A 29 -12.75 -1.00 -30.78
N ASN A 30 -13.61 -0.28 -30.05
CA ASN A 30 -14.94 0.02 -30.58
C ASN A 30 -14.75 0.74 -31.92
N PRO A 31 -15.42 0.32 -33.00
CA PRO A 31 -15.28 1.00 -34.28
C PRO A 31 -15.64 2.47 -34.08
N PRO A 32 -14.82 3.42 -34.57
CA PRO A 32 -15.10 4.83 -34.42
C PRO A 32 -16.48 5.12 -35.00
N THR A 33 -17.32 5.82 -34.22
CA THR A 33 -18.57 6.41 -34.69
C THR A 33 -18.27 7.11 -36.02
N VAL A 34 -18.84 6.61 -37.12
CA VAL A 34 -18.44 7.02 -38.47
C VAL A 34 -18.66 8.53 -38.63
N TYR A 35 -17.55 9.26 -38.77
CA TYR A 35 -17.52 10.66 -39.16
C TYR A 35 -18.06 10.73 -40.58
N ALA A 36 -19.13 11.50 -40.78
CA ALA A 36 -19.84 11.55 -42.07
C ALA A 36 -18.98 12.09 -43.25
N ALA A 37 -17.72 12.45 -43.03
CA ALA A 37 -16.82 13.00 -44.03
C ALA A 37 -15.42 12.37 -44.06
N GLU A 38 -15.17 11.23 -43.42
CA GLU A 38 -13.87 10.55 -43.46
C GLU A 38 -13.76 9.54 -44.63
N THR A 39 -12.53 9.30 -45.08
CA THR A 39 -12.18 8.19 -45.99
C THR A 39 -12.35 6.84 -45.28
N SER A 40 -12.30 5.73 -46.04
CA SER A 40 -12.39 4.37 -45.47
C SER A 40 -11.34 4.08 -44.40
N ASP A 41 -10.22 4.79 -44.45
CA ASP A 41 -9.08 4.59 -43.57
C ASP A 41 -9.09 5.59 -42.39
N GLY A 42 -10.19 6.35 -42.23
CA GLY A 42 -10.39 7.28 -41.12
C GLY A 42 -9.64 8.61 -41.23
N LEU A 43 -9.22 9.00 -42.44
CA LEU A 43 -8.54 10.30 -42.72
C LEU A 43 -9.51 11.32 -43.31
N LEU A 44 -9.20 12.61 -43.23
CA LEU A 44 -9.94 13.63 -43.98
C LEU A 44 -9.66 13.50 -45.49
N PRO A 45 -10.68 13.67 -46.36
CA PRO A 45 -10.48 13.74 -47.80
C PRO A 45 -9.46 14.83 -48.13
N PHE A 46 -8.41 14.47 -48.86
CA PHE A 46 -7.34 15.40 -49.18
C PHE A 46 -7.83 16.47 -50.16
N LYS A 47 -7.79 17.74 -49.74
CA LYS A 47 -8.19 18.90 -50.55
C LYS A 47 -7.05 19.85 -50.89
N GLY A 48 -5.87 19.65 -50.30
CA GLY A 48 -4.73 20.57 -50.46
C GLY A 48 -4.95 21.94 -49.81
N GLU A 49 -5.84 22.03 -48.82
CA GLU A 49 -6.12 23.21 -48.01
C GLU A 49 -6.30 22.81 -46.53
N LYS A 50 -6.11 23.77 -45.60
CA LYS A 50 -6.34 23.53 -44.17
C LYS A 50 -7.79 23.10 -43.94
N GLN A 51 -7.99 21.98 -43.24
CA GLN A 51 -9.29 21.49 -42.83
C GLN A 51 -9.31 21.26 -41.33
N ILE A 52 -10.40 21.67 -40.66
CA ILE A 52 -10.67 21.29 -39.27
C ILE A 52 -12.12 20.81 -39.18
N GLN A 53 -12.31 19.64 -38.60
CA GLN A 53 -13.63 19.05 -38.35
C GLN A 53 -13.73 18.70 -36.88
N LEU A 54 -14.74 19.26 -36.21
CA LEU A 54 -15.05 18.98 -34.82
C LEU A 54 -16.38 18.27 -34.80
N GLN A 55 -16.42 17.09 -34.17
CA GLN A 55 -17.67 16.37 -34.03
C GLN A 55 -18.56 17.08 -33.00
N ASP A 56 -19.86 17.10 -33.26
CA ASP A 56 -20.82 17.61 -32.31
C ASP A 56 -20.79 16.79 -31.01
N TRP A 57 -21.18 17.44 -29.91
CA TRP A 57 -21.30 16.77 -28.64
C TRP A 57 -22.28 15.59 -28.73
N ASP A 58 -22.03 14.55 -27.95
CA ASP A 58 -23.05 13.52 -27.77
C ASP A 58 -24.21 14.01 -26.88
N HIS A 59 -25.17 13.12 -26.66
CA HIS A 59 -26.35 13.36 -25.82
C HIS A 59 -26.02 13.69 -24.34
N LYS A 60 -24.77 13.49 -23.89
CA LYS A 60 -24.29 13.86 -22.55
C LYS A 60 -23.48 15.15 -22.56
N GLY A 61 -23.33 15.82 -23.71
CA GLY A 61 -22.52 17.02 -23.85
C GLY A 61 -21.02 16.74 -23.93
N ARG A 62 -20.60 15.49 -24.19
CA ARG A 62 -19.18 15.11 -24.25
C ARG A 62 -18.63 15.39 -25.65
N ALA A 63 -17.45 16.00 -25.73
CA ALA A 63 -16.71 16.11 -26.99
C ALA A 63 -16.41 14.70 -27.54
N GLN A 64 -16.48 14.51 -28.86
CA GLN A 64 -16.41 13.17 -29.47
C GLN A 64 -15.15 12.94 -30.31
N ALA A 65 -14.73 13.91 -31.12
CA ALA A 65 -13.36 14.03 -31.62
C ALA A 65 -13.13 15.37 -32.33
N ALA A 66 -11.86 15.64 -32.57
CA ALA A 66 -11.40 16.75 -33.35
C ALA A 66 -10.34 16.26 -34.36
N HIS A 67 -10.50 16.65 -35.63
CA HIS A 67 -9.70 16.17 -36.76
C HIS A 67 -9.20 17.37 -37.57
N ILE A 68 -7.91 17.40 -37.89
CA ILE A 68 -7.28 18.47 -38.66
C ILE A 68 -6.41 17.89 -39.78
N GLN A 69 -6.40 18.59 -40.92
CA GLN A 69 -5.42 18.41 -41.97
C GLN A 69 -4.76 19.77 -42.24
N LEU A 70 -3.44 19.89 -42.05
CA LEU A 70 -2.71 21.16 -42.15
C LEU A 70 -1.27 20.96 -42.60
N LYS A 71 -0.65 22.02 -43.13
CA LYS A 71 0.82 22.12 -43.30
C LYS A 71 1.42 23.14 -42.33
N GLU A 72 2.75 23.25 -42.31
CA GLU A 72 3.47 24.20 -41.45
C GLU A 72 2.99 25.65 -41.60
N GLY A 73 2.77 26.10 -42.84
CA GLY A 73 2.28 27.46 -43.10
C GLY A 73 0.86 27.77 -42.62
N ASP A 74 0.10 26.76 -42.15
CA ASP A 74 -1.29 26.88 -41.70
C ASP A 74 -1.41 27.03 -40.17
N GLN A 75 -0.29 26.89 -39.44
CA GLN A 75 -0.25 27.06 -38.00
C GLN A 75 -0.62 28.52 -37.60
N PRO A 76 -1.28 28.72 -36.45
CA PRO A 76 -1.72 30.04 -36.03
C PRO A 76 -0.53 30.93 -35.66
N THR A 77 -0.50 32.14 -36.21
CA THR A 77 0.50 33.18 -35.88
C THR A 77 0.10 34.05 -34.69
N LYS A 78 -1.18 33.99 -34.28
CA LYS A 78 -1.69 34.76 -33.14
C LYS A 78 -1.32 34.08 -31.84
N LYS A 79 -0.99 34.90 -30.84
CA LYS A 79 -0.82 34.40 -29.47
C LYS A 79 -2.15 33.87 -28.94
N ARG A 80 -2.12 32.68 -28.36
CA ARG A 80 -3.27 32.09 -27.65
C ARG A 80 -3.80 33.03 -26.57
N ALA A 81 -5.13 33.10 -26.43
CA ALA A 81 -5.73 33.77 -25.29
C ALA A 81 -5.34 33.04 -23.99
N GLY A 82 -4.96 33.80 -22.95
CA GLY A 82 -4.36 33.22 -21.74
C GLY A 82 -5.32 32.40 -20.86
N LYS A 83 -6.62 32.41 -21.14
CA LYS A 83 -7.64 31.75 -20.33
C LYS A 83 -8.61 30.97 -21.21
N ILE A 84 -8.92 29.76 -20.77
CA ILE A 84 -10.10 28.99 -21.22
C ILE A 84 -11.23 29.27 -20.24
N ASN A 85 -12.39 29.67 -20.75
CA ASN A 85 -13.61 29.94 -20.00
C ASN A 85 -14.64 28.81 -20.14
N PHE A 86 -14.55 27.96 -21.16
CA PHE A 86 -15.47 26.84 -21.33
C PHE A 86 -15.14 25.69 -20.36
N ASP A 87 -16.13 25.27 -19.58
CA ASP A 87 -16.02 24.09 -18.70
C ASP A 87 -16.69 22.89 -19.37
N PRO A 88 -15.93 21.88 -19.83
CA PRO A 88 -16.52 20.68 -20.40
C PRO A 88 -17.28 19.86 -19.35
N VAL A 89 -18.15 18.96 -19.80
CA VAL A 89 -18.94 18.12 -18.89
C VAL A 89 -18.02 17.29 -17.97
N GLY A 90 -18.44 17.13 -16.71
CA GLY A 90 -17.65 16.48 -15.68
C GLY A 90 -16.51 17.34 -15.11
N TRP A 91 -16.33 18.59 -15.56
CA TRP A 91 -15.26 19.46 -15.07
C TRP A 91 -15.29 19.69 -13.55
N HIS A 92 -14.28 19.15 -12.88
CA HIS A 92 -13.88 19.49 -11.52
C HIS A 92 -12.36 19.62 -11.50
N ASN A 93 -11.83 20.51 -10.68
CA ASN A 93 -10.39 20.62 -10.53
C ASN A 93 -10.00 20.76 -9.06
N TYR A 94 -8.94 20.06 -8.70
CA TYR A 94 -8.45 19.94 -7.34
C TYR A 94 -6.97 20.28 -7.32
N LYS A 95 -6.51 20.89 -6.23
CA LYS A 95 -5.10 21.10 -5.98
C LYS A 95 -4.61 20.00 -5.05
N PHE A 96 -3.83 19.08 -5.57
CA PHE A 96 -3.41 17.84 -4.92
C PHE A 96 -1.92 17.85 -4.59
N TYR A 97 -1.58 17.27 -3.45
CA TYR A 97 -0.21 16.96 -3.10
C TYR A 97 0.37 15.92 -4.07
N PHE A 98 1.67 16.01 -4.31
CA PHE A 98 2.42 15.04 -5.09
C PHE A 98 3.82 14.83 -4.48
N GLY A 99 4.57 13.87 -5.00
CA GLY A 99 5.92 13.58 -4.51
C GLY A 99 5.91 13.13 -3.04
N ASP A 100 6.68 13.82 -2.21
CA ASP A 100 6.77 13.57 -0.77
C ASP A 100 5.68 14.28 0.06
N GLY A 101 4.75 14.99 -0.60
CA GLY A 101 3.68 15.72 0.05
C GLY A 101 4.04 17.14 0.49
N ASN A 102 5.18 17.70 0.05
CA ASN A 102 5.53 19.10 0.31
C ASN A 102 4.95 20.09 -0.72
N GLU A 103 4.67 19.62 -1.93
CA GLU A 103 4.21 20.45 -3.04
C GLU A 103 2.80 20.06 -3.49
N GLN A 104 2.10 21.02 -4.11
CA GLN A 104 0.75 20.80 -4.66
C GLN A 104 0.61 21.34 -6.08
N ALA A 105 -0.08 20.59 -6.93
CA ALA A 105 -0.40 20.99 -8.29
C ALA A 105 -1.89 20.80 -8.58
N TRP A 106 -2.42 21.53 -9.56
CA TRP A 106 -3.75 21.26 -10.08
C TRP A 106 -3.77 19.89 -10.77
N LEU A 107 -4.80 19.09 -10.52
CA LEU A 107 -4.93 17.75 -11.11
C LEU A 107 -5.32 17.84 -12.58
N MET A 108 -6.38 18.59 -12.87
CA MET A 108 -7.04 18.60 -14.18
C MET A 108 -6.68 19.83 -15.00
N SER A 109 -6.69 19.66 -16.31
CA SER A 109 -6.69 20.69 -17.33
C SER A 109 -7.93 20.58 -18.18
N ARG A 110 -8.40 21.72 -18.70
CA ARG A 110 -9.34 21.76 -19.83
C ARG A 110 -8.49 21.47 -21.06
N GLY A 111 -8.22 20.19 -21.29
CA GLY A 111 -7.26 19.75 -22.29
C GLY A 111 -7.83 19.87 -23.68
N HIS A 112 -6.99 20.33 -24.58
CA HIS A 112 -7.28 20.39 -26.00
C HIS A 112 -7.27 18.99 -26.60
N LEU A 113 -8.23 18.65 -27.45
CA LEU A 113 -8.10 17.48 -28.33
C LEU A 113 -7.06 17.78 -29.41
N LEU A 114 -7.23 18.87 -30.17
CA LEU A 114 -6.21 19.41 -31.06
C LEU A 114 -5.50 20.58 -30.38
N GLY A 115 -4.20 20.41 -30.09
CA GLY A 115 -3.34 21.46 -29.54
C GLY A 115 -3.47 22.80 -30.27
N TYR A 116 -3.33 23.90 -29.51
CA TYR A 116 -3.49 25.25 -30.06
C TYR A 116 -2.54 25.51 -31.23
N GLN A 117 -1.31 25.01 -31.17
CA GLN A 117 -0.29 25.17 -32.22
C GLN A 117 -0.74 24.61 -33.59
N PHE A 118 -1.70 23.70 -33.63
CA PHE A 118 -2.29 23.22 -34.88
C PHE A 118 -3.60 23.93 -35.21
N SER A 119 -4.51 23.95 -34.23
CA SER A 119 -5.90 24.35 -34.47
C SER A 119 -6.14 25.84 -34.41
N GLY A 120 -5.40 26.57 -33.56
CA GLY A 120 -5.69 27.95 -33.17
C GLY A 120 -6.95 28.11 -32.29
N LEU A 121 -7.56 27.01 -31.85
CA LEU A 121 -8.78 27.03 -31.03
C LEU A 121 -8.45 27.22 -29.56
N THR A 122 -9.13 28.13 -28.87
CA THR A 122 -8.95 28.35 -27.42
C THR A 122 -10.13 27.89 -26.58
N ASP A 123 -11.33 28.40 -26.87
CA ASP A 123 -12.54 28.22 -26.04
C ASP A 123 -13.65 27.42 -26.77
N GLU A 124 -13.25 26.55 -27.68
CA GLU A 124 -14.18 25.71 -28.46
C GLU A 124 -14.46 24.40 -27.72
N GLY A 125 -15.68 24.26 -27.18
CA GLY A 125 -16.07 23.16 -26.31
C GLY A 125 -16.08 21.78 -26.97
N ARG A 126 -16.15 21.67 -28.29
CA ARG A 126 -15.98 20.38 -29.00
C ARG A 126 -14.52 19.94 -29.08
N ASN A 127 -13.58 20.83 -28.74
CA ASN A 127 -12.15 20.57 -28.70
C ASN A 127 -11.60 20.52 -27.27
N LEU A 128 -12.45 20.42 -26.26
CA LEU A 128 -12.06 20.47 -24.85
C LEU A 128 -12.66 19.31 -24.06
N VAL A 129 -11.81 18.64 -23.27
CA VAL A 129 -12.19 17.57 -22.34
C VAL A 129 -11.47 17.74 -20.99
N PRO A 130 -12.04 17.28 -19.86
CA PRO A 130 -11.27 17.19 -18.62
C PRO A 130 -10.24 16.06 -18.75
N ILE A 131 -8.97 16.42 -18.70
CA ILE A 131 -7.85 15.47 -18.64
C ILE A 131 -6.86 15.88 -17.57
N THR A 132 -6.09 14.92 -17.05
CA THR A 132 -5.07 15.23 -16.05
C THR A 132 -3.95 16.08 -16.64
N ASN A 133 -3.26 16.86 -15.80
CA ASN A 133 -2.03 17.54 -16.19
C ASN A 133 -0.91 16.55 -16.59
N TRP A 134 -0.94 15.36 -16.00
CA TRP A 134 -0.03 14.27 -16.37
C TRP A 134 -0.23 13.85 -17.83
N LEU A 135 -1.47 13.59 -18.24
CA LEU A 135 -1.80 13.30 -19.64
C LEU A 135 -1.59 14.51 -20.55
N ASN A 136 -2.00 15.71 -20.13
CA ASN A 136 -1.94 16.90 -20.98
C ASN A 136 -0.49 17.34 -21.26
N ALA A 137 0.34 17.43 -20.20
CA ALA A 137 1.63 18.10 -20.22
C ALA A 137 2.80 17.24 -19.74
N GLY A 138 2.56 15.98 -19.36
CA GLY A 138 3.60 15.04 -18.95
C GLY A 138 4.09 15.19 -17.52
N ASN A 139 3.54 16.13 -16.75
CA ASN A 139 3.98 16.40 -15.38
C ASN A 139 2.82 16.89 -14.51
N TYR A 140 2.99 16.88 -13.18
CA TYR A 140 2.03 17.48 -12.25
C TYR A 140 1.93 19.00 -12.44
N GLN A 141 3.09 19.65 -12.60
CA GLN A 141 3.22 21.09 -12.80
C GLN A 141 4.25 21.38 -13.90
N GLY A 142 3.99 22.42 -14.69
CA GLY A 142 4.84 22.74 -15.84
C GLY A 142 4.63 21.71 -16.95
N THR A 143 5.70 21.38 -17.65
CA THR A 143 5.68 20.50 -18.82
C THR A 143 6.85 19.54 -18.79
N ASP A 144 6.63 18.32 -19.24
CA ASP A 144 7.66 17.33 -19.56
C ASP A 144 7.38 16.74 -20.95
N GLU A 145 8.08 17.26 -21.96
CA GLU A 145 7.96 16.81 -23.36
C GLU A 145 8.64 15.47 -23.64
N SER A 146 9.32 14.89 -22.65
CA SER A 146 9.96 13.57 -22.74
C SER A 146 9.05 12.42 -22.31
N ASN A 147 7.93 12.74 -21.63
CA ASN A 147 7.00 11.74 -21.11
C ASN A 147 6.07 11.16 -22.21
N PRO A 148 6.24 9.89 -22.62
CA PRO A 148 5.44 9.27 -23.69
C PRO A 148 4.00 8.93 -23.27
N ASP A 149 3.64 9.16 -22.00
CA ASP A 149 2.25 9.06 -21.52
C ASP A 149 1.46 10.35 -21.77
N SER A 150 2.09 11.40 -22.29
CA SER A 150 1.49 12.72 -22.46
C SER A 150 1.16 13.06 -23.92
N MET A 151 0.12 13.86 -24.13
CA MET A 151 -0.20 14.42 -25.45
C MET A 151 0.91 15.33 -25.94
N LEU A 152 1.48 16.16 -25.05
CA LEU A 152 2.56 17.10 -25.36
C LEU A 152 3.76 16.41 -26.04
N PHE A 153 4.13 15.21 -25.61
CA PHE A 153 5.23 14.44 -26.22
C PHE A 153 5.02 14.23 -27.73
N TYR A 154 3.81 13.84 -28.14
CA TYR A 154 3.49 13.56 -29.53
C TYR A 154 3.27 14.86 -30.30
N GLU A 155 2.53 15.81 -29.74
CA GLU A 155 2.23 17.07 -30.41
C GLU A 155 3.50 17.88 -30.71
N ASN A 156 4.45 18.01 -29.78
CA ASN A 156 5.71 18.72 -30.06
C ASN A 156 6.54 18.04 -31.16
N ARG A 157 6.46 16.70 -31.26
CA ARG A 157 7.18 15.94 -32.29
C ARG A 157 6.50 16.02 -33.65
N LEU A 158 5.16 16.05 -33.69
CA LEU A 158 4.39 16.32 -34.91
C LEU A 158 4.62 17.74 -35.42
N ASP A 159 4.71 18.71 -34.51
CA ASP A 159 5.07 20.09 -34.84
C ASP A 159 6.48 20.17 -35.45
N SER A 160 7.47 19.51 -34.82
CA SER A 160 8.83 19.41 -35.38
C SER A 160 8.85 18.71 -36.75
N TRP A 161 7.99 17.69 -36.95
CA TRP A 161 7.86 17.03 -38.23
C TRP A 161 7.30 17.98 -39.31
N LEU A 162 6.28 18.78 -39.00
CA LEU A 162 5.76 19.82 -39.91
C LEU A 162 6.84 20.85 -40.26
N ALA A 163 7.57 21.35 -39.26
CA ALA A 163 8.63 22.34 -39.45
C ALA A 163 9.77 21.83 -40.36
N THR A 164 10.09 20.54 -40.28
CA THR A 164 11.12 19.88 -41.12
C THR A 164 10.59 19.42 -42.48
N HIS A 165 9.26 19.42 -42.68
CA HIS A 165 8.60 19.01 -43.91
C HIS A 165 7.52 20.03 -44.35
N PRO A 166 7.87 21.30 -44.60
CA PRO A 166 6.90 22.39 -44.74
C PRO A 166 5.95 22.29 -45.95
N ASN A 167 6.26 21.40 -46.91
CA ASN A 167 5.45 21.14 -48.09
C ASN A 167 4.53 19.91 -47.95
N TYR A 168 4.65 19.16 -46.85
CA TYR A 168 3.79 18.04 -46.55
C TYR A 168 2.67 18.45 -45.59
N TRP A 169 1.63 17.65 -45.61
CA TRP A 169 0.47 17.82 -44.75
C TRP A 169 0.54 16.81 -43.62
N LEU A 170 0.09 17.22 -42.44
CA LEU A 170 -0.26 16.34 -41.35
C LEU A 170 -1.77 16.17 -41.36
N ASP A 171 -2.23 14.91 -41.38
CA ASP A 171 -3.61 14.53 -41.05
C ASP A 171 -3.57 13.97 -39.62
N TYR A 172 -4.25 14.65 -38.69
CA TYR A 172 -4.18 14.38 -37.25
C TYR A 172 -5.58 14.43 -36.63
N LYS A 173 -5.95 13.35 -35.93
CA LYS A 173 -7.24 13.18 -35.27
C LYS A 173 -7.03 12.80 -33.82
N VAL A 174 -7.83 13.40 -32.93
CA VAL A 174 -7.81 13.10 -31.52
C VAL A 174 -9.22 12.76 -31.03
N SER A 175 -9.36 11.57 -30.45
CA SER A 175 -10.64 10.98 -30.05
C SER A 175 -10.63 10.60 -28.56
N PRO A 176 -11.43 11.26 -27.71
CA PRO A 176 -11.65 10.80 -26.35
C PRO A 176 -12.43 9.48 -26.30
N ILE A 177 -11.97 8.53 -25.48
CA ILE A 177 -12.59 7.23 -25.28
C ILE A 177 -13.25 7.19 -23.90
N TYR A 178 -14.58 7.09 -23.89
CA TYR A 178 -15.41 6.99 -22.68
C TYR A 178 -15.88 5.55 -22.46
N THR A 179 -16.08 5.15 -21.19
CA THR A 179 -16.78 3.90 -20.86
C THR A 179 -18.22 4.19 -20.47
N GLY A 180 -19.17 3.71 -21.27
CA GLY A 180 -20.61 3.88 -21.00
C GLY A 180 -20.98 5.35 -20.78
N ASP A 181 -21.49 5.63 -19.59
CA ASP A 181 -22.04 6.93 -19.20
C ASP A 181 -21.03 7.87 -18.53
N GLU A 182 -19.75 7.48 -18.47
CA GLU A 182 -18.69 8.29 -17.86
C GLU A 182 -18.54 9.65 -18.53
N LEU A 183 -18.41 10.71 -17.73
CA LEU A 183 -18.23 12.08 -18.22
C LEU A 183 -16.78 12.41 -18.53
N ILE A 184 -15.84 11.70 -17.91
CA ILE A 184 -14.40 11.85 -18.13
C ILE A 184 -13.93 10.73 -19.07
N PRO A 185 -13.15 11.04 -20.12
CA PRO A 185 -12.60 9.98 -20.96
C PRO A 185 -11.58 9.17 -20.17
N ARG A 186 -11.59 7.84 -20.32
CA ARG A 186 -10.57 6.94 -19.75
C ARG A 186 -9.26 7.07 -20.49
N GLN A 187 -9.34 7.27 -21.80
CA GLN A 187 -8.19 7.35 -22.69
C GLN A 187 -8.41 8.42 -23.76
N ILE A 188 -7.31 8.87 -24.35
CA ILE A 188 -7.29 9.67 -25.56
C ILE A 188 -6.58 8.86 -26.65
N GLU A 189 -7.23 8.70 -27.80
CA GLU A 189 -6.60 8.18 -29.00
C GLU A 189 -6.07 9.34 -29.86
N LEU A 190 -4.81 9.24 -30.27
CA LEU A 190 -4.19 10.10 -31.25
C LEU A 190 -3.99 9.27 -32.52
N GLN A 191 -4.46 9.74 -33.66
CA GLN A 191 -4.25 9.13 -34.96
C GLN A 191 -3.55 10.14 -35.87
N TYR A 192 -2.45 9.75 -36.51
CA TYR A 192 -1.73 10.64 -37.43
C TYR A 192 -1.07 9.94 -38.61
N VAL A 193 -0.97 10.67 -39.71
CA VAL A 193 -0.20 10.30 -40.91
C VAL A 193 0.22 11.57 -41.65
N GLY A 194 1.35 11.53 -42.35
CA GLY A 194 1.75 12.58 -43.28
C GLY A 194 1.11 12.36 -44.65
N LEU A 195 0.92 13.43 -45.42
CA LEU A 195 0.48 13.35 -46.82
C LEU A 195 1.37 14.23 -47.71
N ASP A 196 1.73 13.71 -48.88
CA ASP A 196 2.42 14.50 -49.90
C ASP A 196 1.48 15.46 -50.64
N ALA A 197 2.01 16.23 -51.58
CA ALA A 197 1.23 17.21 -52.37
C ALA A 197 0.13 16.58 -53.25
N LYS A 198 0.12 15.24 -53.43
CA LYS A 198 -0.89 14.49 -54.17
C LYS A 198 -1.84 13.72 -53.25
N GLY A 199 -1.66 13.83 -51.92
CA GLY A 199 -2.44 13.09 -50.93
C GLY A 199 -1.95 11.66 -50.69
N ASN A 200 -0.76 11.28 -51.16
CA ASN A 200 -0.19 9.96 -50.85
C ASN A 200 0.31 9.94 -49.41
N LYS A 201 0.08 8.83 -48.70
CA LYS A 201 0.44 8.66 -47.29
C LYS A 201 1.95 8.55 -47.10
N LEU A 202 2.43 9.26 -46.09
CA LEU A 202 3.80 9.25 -45.58
C LEU A 202 3.75 8.80 -44.13
N SER A 203 4.41 7.69 -43.82
CA SER A 203 4.42 7.19 -42.46
C SER A 203 5.32 8.05 -41.57
N ILE A 204 4.81 8.43 -40.40
CA ILE A 204 5.53 9.19 -39.38
C ILE A 204 5.93 8.24 -38.25
N THR A 205 7.12 8.44 -37.67
CA THR A 205 7.62 7.66 -36.53
C THR A 205 8.18 8.62 -35.49
N LEU A 206 7.57 8.65 -34.30
CA LEU A 206 7.89 9.56 -33.20
C LEU A 206 8.45 8.83 -31.97
N GLY A 207 8.30 7.50 -31.91
CA GLY A 207 8.59 6.69 -30.72
C GLY A 207 7.46 6.73 -29.68
N GLY A 208 7.72 6.27 -28.46
CA GLY A 208 6.69 6.18 -27.42
C GLY A 208 5.76 4.98 -27.62
N LYS A 209 4.44 5.21 -27.62
CA LYS A 209 3.39 4.16 -27.64
C LYS A 209 2.75 3.94 -29.02
N GLU A 210 3.50 4.18 -30.10
CA GLU A 210 3.01 4.07 -31.47
C GLU A 210 2.56 2.64 -31.84
N ALA A 211 1.34 2.54 -32.37
CA ALA A 211 0.83 1.36 -33.06
C ALA A 211 0.53 1.74 -34.53
N LYS A 212 1.27 1.15 -35.47
CA LYS A 212 1.17 1.48 -36.89
C LYS A 212 0.42 0.40 -37.66
N ASP A 213 -0.52 0.80 -38.48
CA ASP A 213 -1.27 -0.13 -39.34
C ASP A 213 -0.59 -0.36 -40.70
N ALA A 214 -1.14 -1.28 -41.49
CA ALA A 214 -0.61 -1.65 -42.80
C ALA A 214 -0.65 -0.49 -43.84
N ALA A 215 -1.48 0.53 -43.62
CA ALA A 215 -1.55 1.72 -44.45
C ALA A 215 -0.55 2.81 -44.02
N GLY A 216 0.24 2.55 -42.97
CA GLY A 216 1.24 3.47 -42.43
C GLY A 216 0.65 4.56 -41.53
N ILE A 217 -0.63 4.45 -41.18
CA ILE A 217 -1.31 5.35 -40.23
C ILE A 217 -0.95 4.90 -38.82
N THR A 218 -0.54 5.86 -37.99
CA THR A 218 -0.15 5.60 -36.60
C THR A 218 -1.31 5.95 -35.68
N ARG A 219 -1.54 5.09 -34.68
CA ARG A 219 -2.44 5.34 -33.54
C ARG A 219 -1.66 5.23 -32.23
N VAL A 220 -2.04 6.04 -31.26
CA VAL A 220 -1.48 6.06 -29.91
C VAL A 220 -2.65 6.14 -28.93
N LEU A 221 -2.67 5.25 -27.94
CA LEU A 221 -3.63 5.31 -26.83
C LEU A 221 -2.92 5.82 -25.57
N LEU A 222 -3.46 6.89 -24.99
CA LEU A 222 -2.94 7.49 -23.76
C LEU A 222 -3.98 7.42 -22.65
N ASP A 223 -3.56 7.00 -21.46
CA ASP A 223 -4.44 6.87 -20.30
C ASP A 223 -4.63 8.22 -19.61
N ASN A 224 -5.89 8.59 -19.36
CA ASN A 224 -6.24 9.80 -18.63
C ASN A 224 -6.15 9.58 -17.12
N THR A 225 -4.94 9.32 -16.65
CA THR A 225 -4.64 9.01 -15.24
C THR A 225 -3.65 10.03 -14.66
N SER A 226 -3.46 10.01 -13.34
CA SER A 226 -2.38 10.76 -12.70
C SER A 226 -1.84 9.97 -11.50
N PRO A 227 -0.52 9.93 -11.28
CA PRO A 227 0.03 9.09 -10.20
C PRO A 227 -0.41 9.49 -8.78
N ASN A 228 -0.85 10.75 -8.58
CA ASN A 228 -1.26 11.27 -7.27
C ASN A 228 -2.79 11.34 -7.08
N ALA A 229 -3.57 10.65 -7.91
CA ALA A 229 -5.02 10.74 -7.87
C ALA A 229 -5.74 9.41 -8.20
N GLU A 230 -6.86 9.19 -7.49
CA GLU A 230 -7.92 8.29 -7.91
C GLU A 230 -9.07 9.12 -8.49
N ILE A 231 -9.47 8.84 -9.74
CA ILE A 231 -10.48 9.60 -10.47
C ILE A 231 -11.77 8.78 -10.57
N ASP A 232 -12.89 9.38 -10.17
CA ASP A 232 -14.22 8.90 -10.51
C ASP A 232 -14.61 9.45 -11.88
N TYR A 233 -14.45 8.62 -12.92
CA TYR A 233 -14.72 9.00 -14.31
C TYR A 233 -16.21 9.23 -14.59
N THR A 234 -17.10 8.73 -13.73
CA THR A 234 -18.54 8.95 -13.87
C THR A 234 -18.90 10.39 -13.54
N SER A 235 -18.39 10.93 -12.43
CA SER A 235 -18.74 12.27 -11.96
C SER A 235 -17.70 13.34 -12.27
N GLY A 236 -16.45 12.94 -12.52
CA GLY A 236 -15.29 13.83 -12.65
C GLY A 236 -14.66 14.25 -11.32
N ARG A 237 -15.13 13.72 -10.19
CA ARG A 237 -14.49 13.92 -8.88
C ARG A 237 -13.20 13.11 -8.76
N ALA A 238 -12.33 13.52 -7.86
CA ALA A 238 -11.09 12.82 -7.59
C ALA A 238 -10.70 12.88 -6.11
N ILE A 239 -9.89 11.91 -5.68
CA ILE A 239 -9.28 11.84 -4.35
C ILE A 239 -7.76 11.87 -4.52
N ASN A 240 -7.08 12.64 -3.67
CA ASN A 240 -5.63 12.68 -3.65
C ASN A 240 -5.08 11.43 -2.96
N THR A 241 -4.16 10.71 -3.59
CA THR A 241 -3.51 9.53 -3.01
C THR A 241 -2.24 9.87 -2.22
N VAL A 242 -1.83 11.14 -2.23
CA VAL A 242 -0.66 11.64 -1.49
C VAL A 242 -1.16 12.53 -0.37
N THR A 243 -0.85 12.19 0.87
CA THR A 243 -1.11 13.06 2.04
C THR A 243 0.01 14.09 2.19
N SER A 244 -0.28 15.21 2.85
CA SER A 244 0.73 16.24 3.10
C SER A 244 1.90 15.70 3.95
N ALA A 245 3.09 16.28 3.77
CA ALA A 245 4.27 15.88 4.55
C ALA A 245 4.07 16.07 6.07
N SER A 246 3.27 17.07 6.47
CA SER A 246 2.94 17.30 7.89
C SER A 246 2.02 16.21 8.45
N GLU A 247 1.02 15.75 7.68
CA GLU A 247 0.18 14.61 8.08
C GLU A 247 1.00 13.32 8.16
N GLN A 248 1.90 13.09 7.22
CA GLN A 248 2.82 11.95 7.25
C GLN A 248 3.71 11.99 8.50
N ALA A 249 4.28 13.17 8.83
CA ALA A 249 5.10 13.34 10.02
C ALA A 249 4.31 13.11 11.32
N ALA A 250 3.07 13.63 11.39
CA ALA A 250 2.19 13.41 12.53
C ALA A 250 1.81 11.94 12.70
N ALA A 251 1.52 11.23 11.60
CA ALA A 251 1.23 9.80 11.63
C ALA A 251 2.45 8.99 12.11
N LYS A 252 3.65 9.34 11.64
CA LYS A 252 4.90 8.70 12.09
C LYS A 252 5.18 8.95 13.57
N GLN A 253 4.93 10.18 14.05
CA GLN A 253 5.09 10.49 15.46
C GLN A 253 4.11 9.69 16.32
N ARG A 254 2.82 9.64 15.94
CA ARG A 254 1.82 8.84 16.66
C ARG A 254 2.19 7.36 16.70
N ALA A 255 2.61 6.79 15.58
CA ALA A 255 3.06 5.41 15.53
C ALA A 255 4.29 5.14 16.42
N ALA A 256 5.21 6.10 16.51
CA ALA A 256 6.36 5.99 17.42
C ALA A 256 5.95 6.08 18.89
N GLU A 257 5.01 6.96 19.23
CA GLU A 257 4.46 7.09 20.59
C GLU A 257 3.69 5.82 21.00
N GLU A 258 2.88 5.26 20.11
CA GLU A 258 2.16 3.99 20.33
C GLU A 258 3.12 2.81 20.51
N ALA A 259 4.17 2.72 19.70
CA ALA A 259 5.20 1.69 19.82
C ALA A 259 5.98 1.80 21.15
N ALA A 260 6.34 3.03 21.56
CA ALA A 260 7.01 3.27 22.82
C ALA A 260 6.11 2.93 24.02
N ALA A 261 4.82 3.27 23.96
CA ALA A 261 3.85 2.89 24.98
C ALA A 261 3.67 1.37 25.09
N ALA A 262 3.59 0.66 23.96
CA ALA A 262 3.51 -0.79 23.94
C ALA A 262 4.76 -1.45 24.52
N GLN A 263 5.95 -0.92 24.21
CA GLN A 263 7.20 -1.42 24.80
C GLN A 263 7.24 -1.18 26.31
N ALA A 264 6.86 0.02 26.77
CA ALA A 264 6.83 0.34 28.20
C ALA A 264 5.85 -0.56 28.96
N GLN A 265 4.68 -0.86 28.37
CA GLN A 265 3.72 -1.79 28.94
C GLN A 265 4.29 -3.22 29.01
N ALA A 266 4.91 -3.71 27.94
CA ALA A 266 5.54 -5.04 27.94
C ALA A 266 6.67 -5.15 28.97
N GLU A 267 7.49 -4.10 29.14
CA GLU A 267 8.52 -4.05 30.18
C GLU A 267 7.91 -4.04 31.60
N ALA A 268 6.82 -3.30 31.82
CA ALA A 268 6.12 -3.28 33.10
C ALA A 268 5.52 -4.65 33.43
N GLU A 269 4.89 -5.32 32.46
CA GLU A 269 4.34 -6.67 32.62
C GLU A 269 5.45 -7.70 32.88
N ALA A 270 6.58 -7.62 32.18
CA ALA A 270 7.73 -8.48 32.41
C ALA A 270 8.34 -8.27 33.81
N ARG A 271 8.44 -7.01 34.27
CA ARG A 271 8.89 -6.69 35.63
C ARG A 271 7.93 -7.23 36.69
N ALA A 272 6.63 -7.05 36.49
CA ALA A 272 5.61 -7.58 37.40
C ALA A 272 5.65 -9.12 37.46
N ALA A 273 5.82 -9.79 36.32
CA ALA A 273 5.97 -11.24 36.25
C ALA A 273 7.26 -11.73 36.96
N ALA A 274 8.37 -11.02 36.79
CA ALA A 274 9.63 -11.34 37.47
C ALA A 274 9.52 -11.14 38.99
N GLN A 275 8.87 -10.07 39.45
CA GLN A 275 8.60 -9.83 40.87
C GLN A 275 7.69 -10.91 41.45
N ALA A 276 6.61 -11.28 40.76
CA ALA A 276 5.73 -12.36 41.19
C ALA A 276 6.45 -13.72 41.25
N ALA A 277 7.35 -14.00 40.30
CA ALA A 277 8.16 -15.21 40.31
C ALA A 277 9.15 -15.24 41.49
N GLU A 278 9.77 -14.11 41.81
CA GLU A 278 10.65 -13.96 42.96
C GLU A 278 9.91 -14.12 44.29
N GLU A 279 8.76 -13.47 44.44
CA GLU A 279 7.90 -13.62 45.62
C GLU A 279 7.44 -15.07 45.80
N ALA A 280 7.04 -15.74 44.71
CA ALA A 280 6.67 -17.15 44.75
C ALA A 280 7.85 -18.05 45.17
N ARG A 281 9.08 -17.73 44.72
CA ARG A 281 10.29 -18.45 45.15
C ARG A 281 10.56 -18.28 46.65
N LEU A 282 10.53 -17.04 47.14
CA LEU A 282 10.76 -16.75 48.56
C LEU A 282 9.69 -17.40 49.46
N GLN A 283 8.42 -17.42 49.02
CA GLN A 283 7.35 -18.11 49.74
C GLN A 283 7.57 -19.63 49.77
N ALA A 284 7.98 -20.23 48.66
CA ALA A 284 8.29 -21.66 48.60
C ALA A 284 9.48 -22.03 49.50
N GLU A 285 10.54 -21.21 49.53
CA GLU A 285 11.68 -21.39 50.43
C GLU A 285 11.27 -21.28 51.91
N ALA A 286 10.45 -20.29 52.27
CA ALA A 286 9.95 -20.12 53.63
C ALA A 286 9.06 -21.30 54.08
N GLN A 287 8.20 -21.80 53.19
CA GLN A 287 7.38 -23.00 53.44
C GLN A 287 8.28 -24.23 53.68
N ALA A 288 9.28 -24.46 52.83
CA ALA A 288 10.20 -25.58 52.98
C ALA A 288 10.99 -25.52 54.30
N GLN A 289 11.42 -24.31 54.73
CA GLN A 289 12.07 -24.12 56.02
C GLN A 289 11.13 -24.40 57.20
N ALA A 290 9.89 -23.93 57.13
CA ALA A 290 8.89 -24.20 58.17
C ALA A 290 8.58 -25.69 58.30
N GLU A 291 8.43 -26.40 57.18
CA GLU A 291 8.26 -27.85 57.15
C GLU A 291 9.47 -28.59 57.74
N ALA A 292 10.70 -28.17 57.40
CA ALA A 292 11.91 -28.76 57.95
C ALA A 292 12.05 -28.53 59.47
N GLN A 293 11.70 -27.34 59.97
CA GLN A 293 11.68 -27.04 61.40
C GLN A 293 10.62 -27.87 62.14
N ALA A 294 9.41 -28.00 61.58
CA ALA A 294 8.36 -28.84 62.14
C ALA A 294 8.78 -30.31 62.21
N ALA A 295 9.45 -30.82 61.17
CA ALA A 295 9.99 -32.17 61.15
C ALA A 295 11.10 -32.37 62.20
N ALA A 296 12.02 -31.41 62.35
CA ALA A 296 13.08 -31.45 63.36
C ALA A 296 12.51 -31.41 64.79
N GLN A 297 11.47 -30.60 65.03
CA GLN A 297 10.80 -30.52 66.33
C GLN A 297 10.04 -31.81 66.64
N ALA A 298 9.37 -32.42 65.67
CA ALA A 298 8.75 -33.73 65.84
C ALA A 298 9.79 -34.84 66.17
N GLN A 299 11.00 -34.77 65.60
CA GLN A 299 12.10 -35.67 65.95
C GLN A 299 12.67 -35.40 67.35
N ALA A 300 12.76 -34.13 67.78
CA ALA A 300 13.18 -33.73 69.11
C ALA A 300 12.18 -34.21 70.19
N ASP A 301 10.87 -34.03 69.94
CA ASP A 301 9.82 -34.51 70.84
C ASP A 301 9.82 -36.05 70.93
N ALA A 302 10.07 -36.74 69.81
CA ALA A 302 10.24 -38.18 69.79
C ALA A 302 11.50 -38.68 70.54
N THR A 303 12.56 -37.86 70.62
CA THR A 303 13.78 -38.20 71.38
C THR A 303 13.68 -37.88 72.87
N VAL A 304 12.94 -36.85 73.28
CA VAL A 304 12.62 -36.58 74.70
C VAL A 304 11.71 -37.65 75.30
N ALA A 305 10.82 -38.26 74.49
CA ALA A 305 10.01 -39.41 74.89
C ALA A 305 10.80 -40.71 75.10
N ILE A 306 12.09 -40.75 74.75
CA ILE A 306 13.00 -41.88 74.97
C ILE A 306 14.09 -41.44 75.94
N SER A 307 13.74 -41.26 77.22
CA SER A 307 14.73 -41.23 78.30
C SER A 307 15.11 -42.66 78.67
N PRO A 308 16.37 -43.11 78.51
CA PRO A 308 16.78 -44.41 79.00
C PRO A 308 17.07 -44.36 80.51
N GLU A 309 16.44 -45.27 81.25
CA GLU A 309 16.87 -45.65 82.60
C GLU A 309 18.38 -45.99 82.56
N VAL A 310 19.17 -45.24 83.32
CA VAL A 310 20.61 -45.50 83.43
C VAL A 310 20.81 -46.65 84.41
N ASN A 311 21.05 -47.84 83.88
CA ASN A 311 21.47 -49.01 84.63
C ASN A 311 23.00 -48.96 84.83
N SER A 312 23.44 -48.43 85.97
CA SER A 312 24.86 -48.41 86.34
C SER A 312 25.23 -49.71 87.05
N GLY A 313 26.28 -50.38 86.56
CA GLY A 313 26.73 -51.70 86.99
C GLY A 313 26.77 -51.87 88.51
N GLY A 314 26.01 -52.85 89.00
CA GLY A 314 25.85 -53.15 90.42
C GLY A 314 24.47 -53.69 90.79
N GLY A 315 23.50 -53.62 89.87
CA GLY A 315 22.12 -54.07 90.09
C GLY A 315 21.32 -53.16 91.02
N TYR A 316 21.80 -51.95 91.25
CA TYR A 316 21.07 -50.91 91.96
C TYR A 316 20.20 -50.11 90.99
N THR A 317 18.93 -49.87 91.34
CA THR A 317 17.99 -49.10 90.52
C THR A 317 17.57 -47.84 91.26
N ARG A 318 17.45 -46.71 90.57
CA ARG A 318 16.98 -45.44 91.15
C ARG A 318 15.53 -45.19 90.78
N ASP A 319 14.65 -45.01 91.76
CA ASP A 319 13.24 -44.73 91.49
C ASP A 319 13.01 -43.30 91.01
N ALA A 320 11.80 -43.02 90.50
CA ALA A 320 11.40 -41.69 90.03
C ALA A 320 11.41 -40.60 91.13
N ARG A 321 11.57 -40.97 92.41
CA ARG A 321 11.74 -40.04 93.55
C ARG A 321 13.21 -39.88 93.96
N GLY A 322 14.14 -40.42 93.18
CA GLY A 322 15.58 -40.29 93.38
C GLY A 322 16.19 -41.25 94.40
N ARG A 323 15.44 -42.25 94.90
CA ARG A 323 15.93 -43.18 95.92
C ARG A 323 16.54 -44.42 95.28
N TRP A 324 17.67 -44.87 95.83
CA TRP A 324 18.36 -46.07 95.37
C TRP A 324 17.80 -47.34 96.01
N HIS A 325 17.63 -48.37 95.21
CA HIS A 325 17.19 -49.71 95.58
C HIS A 325 18.28 -50.73 95.26
N ARG A 326 18.43 -51.73 96.12
CA ARG A 326 19.30 -52.91 95.94
C ARG A 326 18.71 -53.86 94.90
N PRO A 327 19.48 -54.85 94.40
CA PRO A 327 18.96 -55.91 93.53
C PRO A 327 17.79 -56.71 94.12
N ASN A 328 17.68 -56.77 95.46
CA ASN A 328 16.60 -57.46 96.17
C ASN A 328 15.37 -56.58 96.44
N GLY A 329 15.31 -55.35 95.88
CA GLY A 329 14.18 -54.44 95.97
C GLY A 329 14.07 -53.63 97.27
N GLN A 330 15.02 -53.76 98.20
CA GLN A 330 15.07 -52.93 99.40
C GLN A 330 15.85 -51.63 99.17
N TYR A 331 15.58 -50.59 99.98
CA TYR A 331 16.34 -49.34 99.91
C TYR A 331 17.83 -49.58 100.17
N ALA A 332 18.68 -48.94 99.35
CA ALA A 332 20.11 -48.87 99.59
C ALA A 332 20.40 -47.80 100.63
N SER A 333 21.26 -48.11 101.59
CA SER A 333 21.74 -47.15 102.58
C SER A 333 22.75 -46.18 101.96
N LYS A 334 22.95 -45.02 102.59
CA LYS A 334 23.94 -44.02 102.16
C LYS A 334 25.36 -44.59 102.05
N ALA A 335 25.71 -45.51 102.93
CA ALA A 335 27.01 -46.19 102.89
C ALA A 335 27.14 -47.10 101.66
N GLU A 336 26.08 -47.84 101.30
CA GLU A 336 26.07 -48.72 100.13
C GLU A 336 26.09 -47.94 98.81
N ILE A 337 25.40 -46.80 98.76
CA ILE A 337 25.40 -45.90 97.60
C ILE A 337 26.80 -45.33 97.36
N ALA A 338 27.46 -44.85 98.41
CA ALA A 338 28.84 -44.36 98.33
C ALA A 338 29.84 -45.46 97.96
N ALA A 339 29.70 -46.67 98.52
CA ALA A 339 30.56 -47.80 98.22
C ALA A 339 30.42 -48.30 96.77
N ALA A 340 29.22 -48.20 96.20
CA ALA A 340 28.95 -48.52 94.80
C ALA A 340 29.35 -47.39 93.81
N GLY A 341 29.92 -46.28 94.29
CA GLY A 341 30.26 -45.13 93.47
C GLY A 341 29.05 -44.42 92.87
N LEU A 342 27.87 -44.61 93.46
CA LEU A 342 26.61 -44.05 92.99
C LEU A 342 26.41 -42.64 93.59
N PRO A 343 25.87 -41.68 92.80
CA PRO A 343 25.57 -40.36 93.32
C PRO A 343 24.38 -40.43 94.29
N TRP A 344 24.50 -39.74 95.44
CA TRP A 344 23.39 -39.60 96.39
C TRP A 344 22.26 -38.75 95.80
#